data_AF-A0A7C3P217-F1
#
_entry.id   AF-A0A7C3P217-F1
#
_cell.length_a   1.000
_cell.length_b   1.000
_cell.length_c   1.000
_cell.angle_alpha   90.00
_cell.angle_beta   90.00
_cell.angle_gamma   90.00
#
_symmetry.space_group_name_H-M   'P 1'
#
loop_
_entity.id
_entity.type
_entity.pdbx_description
1 polymer ?
#
loop_
_entity_poly.entity_id
_entity_poly.type
_entity_poly.pdbx_seq_one_letter_code
_entity_poly.pdbx_strand_id
1 'polypeptide(L)'
;MGAELRRIADQYGPEAVATTSGTGRTHDEIRARFFNILGSPNHIGAGEICYGPTCVMGYTLFGWRVFPVVRSHTRCILLWGGGGPRYWDAFWRAAKRAKQDHGAKIIVIDPRRTDSTSHADLWLQIRPGTDCALALGMIHHIIEEDLYDEEFVKKWCYGFDQLKTWVKNYTIDRVAEITRIPGPKIRQAAEWYATLKPGVTNHGMGLEHQANSIQAVHAHYILSAITGNTDIPGGDIFPSPHPLLIHGRKSRLMTGFQPNKLEKPWGSIVFV
;
A
#
# COMPACT_ATOMS: atom_id res chain seq x y z
N MET A 1 18.23 21.81 -29.18
CA MET A 1 17.64 20.64 -28.49
C MET A 1 16.64 19.89 -29.37
N GLY A 2 15.51 20.48 -29.79
CA GLY A 2 14.50 19.76 -30.60
C GLY A 2 15.03 19.15 -31.91
N ALA A 3 15.88 19.88 -32.65
CA ALA A 3 16.51 19.37 -33.86
C ALA A 3 17.42 18.15 -33.59
N GLU A 4 18.15 18.16 -32.48
CA GLU A 4 19.04 17.06 -32.10
C GLU A 4 18.26 15.82 -31.63
N LEU A 5 17.19 16.02 -30.86
CA LEU A 5 16.27 14.94 -30.48
C LEU A 5 15.66 14.27 -31.71
N ARG A 6 15.25 15.06 -32.71
CA ARG A 6 14.74 14.55 -33.98
C ARG A 6 15.82 13.79 -34.76
N ARG A 7 17.02 14.36 -34.88
CA ARG A 7 18.16 13.70 -35.54
C ARG A 7 18.48 12.34 -34.93
N ILE A 8 18.48 12.24 -33.59
CA ILE A 8 18.72 10.99 -32.86
C ILE A 8 17.58 10.00 -33.12
N ALA A 9 16.32 10.43 -33.00
CA ALA A 9 15.16 9.57 -33.22
C ALA A 9 15.08 9.05 -34.66
N ASP A 10 15.38 9.90 -35.65
CA ASP A 10 15.37 9.52 -37.08
C ASP A 10 16.51 8.55 -37.42
N GLN A 11 17.68 8.68 -36.78
CA GLN A 11 18.85 7.85 -37.06
C GLN A 11 18.85 6.51 -36.30
N TYR A 12 18.40 6.50 -35.04
CA TYR A 12 18.55 5.35 -34.13
C TYR A 12 17.22 4.79 -33.60
N GLY A 13 16.09 5.37 -34.00
CA GLY A 13 14.77 5.09 -33.46
C GLY A 13 14.43 5.96 -32.24
N PRO A 14 13.13 6.20 -31.97
CA PRO A 14 12.70 7.02 -30.85
C PRO A 14 13.14 6.47 -29.48
N GLU A 15 13.36 5.16 -29.35
CA GLU A 15 13.87 4.49 -28.16
C GLU A 15 15.27 4.98 -27.76
N ALA A 16 16.05 5.58 -28.67
CA ALA A 16 17.34 6.18 -28.34
C ALA A 16 17.24 7.44 -27.46
N VAL A 17 16.03 7.97 -27.24
CA VAL A 17 15.78 9.14 -26.41
C VAL A 17 15.10 8.73 -25.10
N ALA A 18 15.65 9.13 -23.96
CA ALA A 18 15.08 8.89 -22.64
C ALA A 18 14.89 10.19 -21.82
N THR A 19 13.99 10.17 -20.85
CA THR A 19 13.79 11.29 -19.90
C THR A 19 13.55 10.81 -18.48
N THR A 20 13.97 11.62 -17.50
CA THR A 20 13.69 11.42 -16.08
C THR A 20 13.16 12.71 -15.44
N SER A 21 12.45 12.60 -14.31
CA SER A 21 11.99 13.72 -13.50
C SER A 21 12.06 13.39 -12.01
N GLY A 22 12.14 14.45 -11.19
CA GLY A 22 12.06 14.33 -9.73
C GLY A 22 10.62 14.40 -9.20
N THR A 23 10.42 13.97 -7.96
CA THR A 23 9.13 14.01 -7.26
C THR A 23 8.54 15.43 -7.18
N GLY A 24 7.22 15.56 -7.37
CA GLY A 24 6.48 16.79 -7.13
C GLY A 24 6.64 17.88 -8.20
N ARG A 25 7.11 17.54 -9.40
CA ARG A 25 7.22 18.49 -10.53
C ARG A 25 5.90 18.58 -11.29
N THR A 26 5.40 19.79 -11.49
CA THR A 26 4.09 20.13 -12.09
C THR A 26 4.01 19.96 -13.62
N HIS A 27 4.90 19.20 -14.24
CA HIS A 27 4.98 19.10 -15.70
C HIS A 27 5.08 17.65 -16.19
N ASP A 28 4.84 16.68 -15.31
CA ASP A 28 5.02 15.27 -15.64
C ASP A 28 4.04 14.82 -16.73
N GLU A 29 2.82 15.38 -16.73
CA GLU A 29 1.82 15.14 -17.77
C GLU A 29 2.24 15.66 -19.15
N ILE A 30 2.95 16.79 -19.22
CA ILE A 30 3.46 17.34 -20.50
C ILE A 30 4.58 16.46 -21.02
N ARG A 31 5.47 16.04 -20.13
CA ARG A 31 6.60 15.16 -20.43
C ARG A 31 6.13 13.80 -20.97
N ALA A 32 5.12 13.20 -20.34
CA ALA A 32 4.53 11.94 -20.81
C ALA A 32 3.85 12.11 -22.19
N ARG A 33 3.10 13.19 -22.40
CA ARG A 33 2.47 13.48 -23.71
C ARG A 33 3.50 13.68 -24.82
N PHE A 34 4.58 14.41 -24.53
CA PHE A 34 5.65 14.63 -25.49
C PHE A 34 6.31 13.30 -25.91
N PHE A 35 6.61 12.42 -24.96
CA PHE A 35 7.21 11.11 -25.26
C PHE A 35 6.26 10.19 -26.03
N ASN A 36 4.96 10.23 -25.75
CA ASN A 36 3.96 9.52 -26.54
C ASN A 36 3.90 9.99 -28.00
N ILE A 37 4.05 11.30 -28.25
CA ILE A 37 4.09 11.87 -29.62
C ILE A 37 5.42 11.55 -30.30
N LEU A 38 6.53 11.60 -29.56
CA LEU A 38 7.85 11.23 -30.05
C LEU A 38 7.93 9.74 -30.42
N GLY A 39 7.09 8.90 -29.80
CA GLY A 39 7.10 7.45 -29.95
C GLY A 39 8.11 6.74 -29.06
N SER A 40 8.73 7.44 -28.10
CA SER A 40 9.71 6.84 -27.18
C SER A 40 9.01 6.30 -25.92
N PRO A 41 9.21 5.02 -25.56
CA PRO A 41 8.72 4.46 -24.31
C PRO A 41 9.58 4.85 -23.11
N ASN A 42 10.75 5.46 -23.33
CA ASN A 42 11.78 5.66 -22.31
C ASN A 42 11.53 6.92 -21.46
N HIS A 43 10.32 6.99 -20.89
CA HIS A 43 9.91 7.99 -19.94
C HIS A 43 9.89 7.39 -18.53
N ILE A 44 10.97 7.60 -17.78
CA ILE A 44 11.12 7.11 -16.41
C ILE A 44 10.88 8.25 -15.42
N GLY A 45 10.55 7.94 -14.17
CA GLY A 45 10.34 8.98 -13.15
C GLY A 45 10.67 8.47 -11.76
N ALA A 46 10.53 9.34 -10.77
CA ALA A 46 10.72 8.98 -9.37
C ALA A 46 9.78 7.85 -8.88
N GLY A 47 8.68 7.61 -9.61
CA GLY A 47 7.74 6.51 -9.37
C GLY A 47 8.43 5.13 -9.34
N GLU A 48 9.45 4.93 -10.16
CA GLU A 48 10.06 3.60 -10.27
C GLU A 48 11.03 3.31 -9.13
N ILE A 49 11.42 4.38 -8.43
CA ILE A 49 12.18 4.30 -7.18
C ILE A 49 11.21 4.23 -6.01
N CYS A 50 10.16 5.04 -5.99
CA CYS A 50 9.24 5.16 -4.86
C CYS A 50 7.80 5.09 -5.34
N TYR A 51 6.97 4.29 -4.69
CA TYR A 51 5.52 4.22 -4.90
C TYR A 51 5.08 3.43 -6.15
N GLY A 52 5.99 3.10 -7.07
CA GLY A 52 5.74 2.26 -8.24
C GLY A 52 5.19 0.88 -7.89
N PRO A 53 5.89 0.06 -7.07
CA PRO A 53 5.40 -1.22 -6.59
C PRO A 53 4.01 -1.12 -5.93
N THR A 54 3.81 -0.09 -5.12
CA THR A 54 2.55 0.22 -4.44
C THR A 54 1.42 0.51 -5.42
N CYS A 55 1.67 1.34 -6.43
CA CYS A 55 0.71 1.64 -7.49
C CYS A 55 0.37 0.38 -8.28
N VAL A 56 1.37 -0.39 -8.72
CA VAL A 56 1.15 -1.63 -9.48
C VAL A 56 0.27 -2.58 -8.68
N MET A 57 0.62 -2.87 -7.44
CA MET A 57 -0.18 -3.75 -6.59
C MET A 57 -1.56 -3.19 -6.28
N GLY A 58 -1.69 -1.89 -6.00
CA GLY A 58 -2.98 -1.24 -5.81
C GLY A 58 -3.90 -1.43 -7.03
N TYR A 59 -3.39 -1.13 -8.23
CA TYR A 59 -4.16 -1.32 -9.47
C TYR A 59 -4.46 -2.78 -9.76
N THR A 60 -3.54 -3.70 -9.48
CA THR A 60 -3.76 -5.14 -9.73
C THR A 60 -4.77 -5.74 -8.77
N LEU A 61 -4.71 -5.41 -7.47
CA LEU A 61 -5.55 -6.05 -6.46
C LEU A 61 -6.90 -5.36 -6.32
N PHE A 62 -6.94 -4.02 -6.34
CA PHE A 62 -8.14 -3.25 -6.05
C PHE A 62 -8.70 -2.51 -7.28
N GLY A 63 -8.01 -2.55 -8.43
CA GLY A 63 -8.37 -1.75 -9.60
C GLY A 63 -8.07 -0.25 -9.45
N TRP A 64 -7.59 0.19 -8.28
CA TRP A 64 -7.23 1.58 -8.01
C TRP A 64 -6.16 1.67 -6.92
N ARG A 65 -5.50 2.83 -6.84
CA ARG A 65 -4.53 3.11 -5.80
C ARG A 65 -5.21 3.16 -4.43
N VAL A 66 -4.68 2.44 -3.45
CA VAL A 66 -5.07 2.56 -2.03
C VAL A 66 -4.23 3.62 -1.33
N PHE A 67 -4.84 4.43 -0.47
CA PHE A 67 -4.16 5.53 0.22
C PHE A 67 -4.52 5.55 1.72
N PRO A 68 -3.52 5.54 2.62
CA PRO A 68 -3.79 5.47 4.05
C PRO A 68 -4.17 6.83 4.62
N VAL A 69 -5.28 6.88 5.38
CA VAL A 69 -5.81 8.12 5.91
C VAL A 69 -6.22 7.98 7.36
N VAL A 70 -5.40 8.55 8.24
CA VAL A 70 -5.72 8.64 9.67
C VAL A 70 -6.85 9.65 9.90
N ARG A 71 -7.82 9.26 10.72
CA ARG A 71 -8.90 10.10 11.25
C ARG A 71 -8.90 10.03 12.78
N SER A 72 -9.69 10.89 13.43
CA SER A 72 -9.81 10.90 14.90
C SER A 72 -10.26 9.55 15.43
N HIS A 73 -11.21 8.89 14.76
CA HIS A 73 -11.73 7.59 15.18
C HIS A 73 -10.89 6.39 14.72
N THR A 74 -9.75 6.58 14.04
CA THR A 74 -8.80 5.50 13.74
C THR A 74 -8.33 4.84 15.03
N ARG A 75 -8.38 3.50 15.10
CA ARG A 75 -8.08 2.72 16.31
C ARG A 75 -6.76 1.95 16.23
N CYS A 76 -6.30 1.59 15.03
CA CYS A 76 -5.02 0.95 14.80
C CYS A 76 -4.25 1.63 13.67
N ILE A 77 -2.94 1.81 13.85
CA ILE A 77 -2.03 2.37 12.87
C ILE A 77 -0.87 1.39 12.72
N LEU A 78 -0.76 0.74 11.56
CA LEU A 78 0.31 -0.19 11.22
C LEU A 78 1.34 0.51 10.32
N LEU A 79 2.50 0.84 10.89
CA LEU A 79 3.63 1.45 10.17
C LEU A 79 4.65 0.39 9.78
N TRP A 80 4.96 0.26 8.49
CA TRP A 80 5.82 -0.81 7.98
C TRP A 80 6.97 -0.29 7.11
N GLY A 81 8.22 -0.41 7.59
CA GLY A 81 9.39 0.01 6.82
C GLY A 81 9.33 1.49 6.42
N GLY A 82 8.61 2.30 7.21
CA GLY A 82 8.19 3.65 6.86
C GLY A 82 7.26 4.21 7.93
N GLY A 83 6.69 5.39 7.65
CA GLY A 83 5.86 6.10 8.60
C GLY A 83 6.68 6.78 9.72
N GLY A 84 6.26 7.98 10.13
CA GLY A 84 6.96 8.76 11.14
C GLY A 84 7.29 10.19 10.70
N PRO A 85 7.88 10.99 11.60
CA PRO A 85 8.03 12.44 11.41
C PRO A 85 8.95 12.81 10.25
N ARG A 86 9.97 11.99 9.96
CA ARG A 86 10.95 12.24 8.89
C ARG A 86 10.54 11.73 7.51
N TYR A 87 9.48 10.91 7.45
CA TYR A 87 8.98 10.31 6.22
C TYR A 87 7.79 11.10 5.68
N TRP A 88 6.74 11.21 6.51
CA TRP A 88 5.50 11.89 6.14
C TRP A 88 4.87 12.54 7.37
N ASP A 89 5.32 13.76 7.63
CA ASP A 89 4.99 14.46 8.87
C ASP A 89 3.48 14.75 9.04
N ALA A 90 2.75 15.01 7.95
CA ALA A 90 1.30 15.19 8.01
C ALA A 90 0.57 13.92 8.50
N PHE A 91 0.91 12.75 7.93
CA PHE A 91 0.39 11.46 8.37
C PHE A 91 0.78 11.18 9.83
N TRP A 92 2.05 11.43 10.18
CA TRP A 92 2.56 11.21 11.53
C TRP A 92 1.87 12.06 12.58
N ARG A 93 1.62 13.35 12.30
CA ARG A 93 0.88 14.23 13.20
C ARG A 93 -0.54 13.72 13.44
N ALA A 94 -1.22 13.25 12.39
CA ALA A 94 -2.54 12.65 12.52
C ALA A 94 -2.51 11.35 13.35
N ALA A 95 -1.52 10.47 13.12
CA ALA A 95 -1.32 9.24 13.89
C ALA A 95 -1.10 9.52 15.39
N LYS A 96 -0.23 10.48 15.72
CA LYS A 96 -0.02 10.89 17.12
C LYS A 96 -1.29 11.46 17.75
N ARG A 97 -2.05 12.27 17.00
CA ARG A 97 -3.32 12.84 17.48
C ARG A 97 -4.34 11.75 17.79
N ALA A 98 -4.53 10.78 16.88
CA ALA A 98 -5.43 9.65 17.09
C ALA A 98 -5.02 8.82 18.33
N LYS A 99 -3.71 8.62 18.54
CA LYS A 99 -3.20 7.97 19.76
C LYS A 99 -3.48 8.79 21.02
N GLN A 100 -3.17 10.09 21.02
CA GLN A 100 -3.30 10.96 22.21
C GLN A 100 -4.76 11.18 22.61
N ASP A 101 -5.62 11.48 21.65
CA ASP A 101 -6.99 11.91 21.92
C ASP A 101 -7.95 10.73 22.05
N HIS A 102 -7.64 9.60 21.40
CA HIS A 102 -8.57 8.47 21.28
C HIS A 102 -7.95 7.12 21.66
N GLY A 103 -6.67 7.05 22.01
CA GLY A 103 -6.03 5.81 22.43
C GLY A 103 -5.79 4.81 21.29
N ALA A 104 -5.65 5.30 20.05
CA ALA A 104 -5.26 4.47 18.92
C ALA A 104 -3.93 3.75 19.18
N LYS A 105 -3.84 2.48 18.80
CA LYS A 105 -2.61 1.68 18.91
C LYS A 105 -1.71 1.90 17.70
N ILE A 106 -0.43 2.13 17.94
CA ILE A 106 0.59 2.28 16.90
C ILE A 106 1.49 1.05 16.92
N ILE A 107 1.45 0.27 15.84
CA ILE A 107 2.35 -0.85 15.57
C ILE A 107 3.44 -0.35 14.62
N VAL A 108 4.70 -0.60 14.93
CA VAL A 108 5.84 -0.25 14.08
C VAL A 108 6.62 -1.51 13.73
N ILE A 109 6.81 -1.75 12.43
CA ILE A 109 7.68 -2.79 11.88
C ILE A 109 8.87 -2.10 11.23
N ASP A 110 10.02 -2.14 11.91
CA ASP A 110 11.29 -1.57 11.41
C ASP A 110 12.45 -2.30 12.11
N PRO A 111 13.51 -2.72 11.39
CA PRO A 111 14.71 -3.31 12.01
C PRO A 111 15.42 -2.34 12.96
N ARG A 112 15.25 -1.03 12.78
CA ARG A 112 15.96 0.02 13.52
C ARG A 112 15.06 0.67 14.56
N ARG A 113 15.68 1.22 15.60
CA ARG A 113 15.01 2.11 16.55
C ARG A 113 14.90 3.51 15.93
N THR A 114 13.76 3.80 15.30
CA THR A 114 13.47 5.10 14.66
C THR A 114 12.64 6.02 15.56
N ASP A 115 12.43 7.27 15.16
CA ASP A 115 11.59 8.23 15.90
C ASP A 115 10.14 7.75 16.10
N SER A 116 9.62 6.90 15.21
CA SER A 116 8.29 6.32 15.37
C SER A 116 8.25 5.20 16.42
N THR A 117 9.34 4.45 16.61
CA THR A 117 9.41 3.37 17.61
C THR A 117 9.25 3.86 19.05
N SER A 118 9.68 5.09 19.37
CA SER A 118 9.55 5.66 20.72
C SER A 118 8.10 5.97 21.12
N HIS A 119 7.19 6.00 20.15
CA HIS A 119 5.75 6.22 20.37
C HIS A 119 4.92 4.95 20.08
N ALA A 120 5.55 3.86 19.65
CA ALA A 120 4.87 2.62 19.33
C ALA A 120 4.32 1.95 20.59
N ASP A 121 3.12 1.39 20.50
CA ASP A 121 2.61 0.44 21.50
C ASP A 121 3.25 -0.94 21.30
N LEU A 122 3.57 -1.28 20.05
CA LEU A 122 4.22 -2.52 19.69
C LEU A 122 5.28 -2.26 18.61
N TRP A 123 6.53 -2.60 18.90
CA TRP A 123 7.62 -2.57 17.94
C TRP A 123 8.08 -3.99 17.58
N LEU A 124 8.05 -4.29 16.29
CA LEU A 124 8.48 -5.54 15.67
C LEU A 124 9.80 -5.28 14.96
N GLN A 125 10.89 -5.69 15.61
CA GLN A 125 12.24 -5.52 15.08
C GLN A 125 12.56 -6.63 14.08
N ILE A 126 12.03 -6.49 12.87
CA ILE A 126 12.08 -7.52 11.83
C ILE A 126 13.51 -7.73 11.29
N ARG A 127 13.89 -8.97 10.97
CA ARG A 127 15.08 -9.26 10.16
C ARG A 127 14.88 -8.69 8.74
N PRO A 128 15.76 -7.82 8.22
CA PRO A 128 15.61 -7.24 6.88
C PRO A 128 15.38 -8.30 5.79
N GLY A 129 14.46 -8.04 4.86
CA GLY A 129 14.13 -8.96 3.76
C GLY A 129 13.11 -10.05 4.10
N THR A 130 12.57 -10.06 5.33
CA THR A 130 11.63 -11.11 5.78
C THR A 130 10.19 -10.64 5.92
N ASP A 131 9.89 -9.46 5.38
CA ASP A 131 8.62 -8.74 5.51
C ASP A 131 7.45 -9.54 4.94
N CYS A 132 7.61 -10.16 3.77
CA CYS A 132 6.59 -11.04 3.20
C CYS A 132 6.26 -12.21 4.14
N ALA A 133 7.26 -12.85 4.76
CA ALA A 133 7.00 -13.94 5.70
C ALA A 133 6.25 -13.46 6.95
N LEU A 134 6.57 -12.26 7.46
CA LEU A 134 5.83 -11.65 8.57
C LEU A 134 4.36 -11.40 8.20
N ALA A 135 4.11 -10.80 7.03
CA ALA A 135 2.76 -10.50 6.57
C ALA A 135 1.93 -11.78 6.41
N LEU A 136 2.52 -12.83 5.84
CA LEU A 136 1.86 -14.12 5.69
C LEU A 136 1.60 -14.83 7.01
N GLY A 137 2.50 -14.68 7.99
CA GLY A 137 2.25 -15.17 9.35
C GLY A 137 1.11 -14.44 10.05
N MET A 138 1.01 -13.12 9.87
CA MET A 138 -0.11 -12.34 10.38
C MET A 138 -1.43 -12.76 9.71
N ILE A 139 -1.43 -12.95 8.38
CA ILE A 139 -2.60 -13.44 7.63
C ILE A 139 -3.01 -14.83 8.10
N HIS A 140 -2.05 -15.75 8.25
CA HIS A 140 -2.30 -17.10 8.75
C HIS A 140 -3.01 -17.06 10.11
N HIS A 141 -2.47 -16.31 11.06
CA HIS A 141 -3.06 -16.18 12.41
C HIS A 141 -4.46 -15.56 12.36
N ILE A 142 -4.67 -14.51 11.55
CA ILE A 142 -6.00 -13.87 11.39
C ILE A 142 -7.03 -14.87 10.84
N ILE A 143 -6.62 -15.72 9.90
CA ILE A 143 -7.50 -16.74 9.30
C ILE A 143 -7.75 -17.89 10.27
N GLU A 144 -6.71 -18.37 10.95
CA GLU A 144 -6.78 -19.51 11.89
C GLU A 144 -7.68 -19.20 13.10
N GLU A 145 -7.67 -17.95 13.55
CA GLU A 145 -8.47 -17.47 14.69
C GLU A 145 -9.79 -16.81 14.29
N ASP A 146 -10.21 -16.92 13.01
CA ASP A 146 -11.43 -16.32 12.46
C ASP A 146 -11.59 -14.81 12.77
N LEU A 147 -10.47 -14.06 12.73
CA LEU A 147 -10.43 -12.61 13.02
C LEU A 147 -10.63 -11.72 11.78
N TYR A 148 -10.79 -12.33 10.60
CA TYR A 148 -11.04 -11.60 9.36
C TYR A 148 -12.50 -11.11 9.27
N ASP A 149 -12.75 -10.15 8.39
CA ASP A 149 -14.09 -9.63 8.11
C ASP A 149 -14.79 -10.55 7.11
N GLU A 150 -15.54 -11.54 7.62
CA GLU A 150 -16.22 -12.55 6.81
C GLU A 150 -17.14 -11.94 5.74
N GLU A 151 -17.93 -10.93 6.12
CA GLU A 151 -18.87 -10.28 5.21
C GLU A 151 -18.14 -9.51 4.12
N PHE A 152 -17.04 -8.83 4.45
CA PHE A 152 -16.20 -8.16 3.45
C PHE A 152 -15.56 -9.18 2.50
N VAL A 153 -14.93 -10.23 3.04
CA VAL A 153 -14.26 -11.27 2.26
C VAL A 153 -15.24 -11.95 1.30
N LYS A 154 -16.42 -12.33 1.78
CA LYS A 154 -17.44 -13.01 0.97
C LYS A 154 -17.96 -12.15 -0.19
N LYS A 155 -18.15 -10.85 0.05
CA LYS A 155 -18.73 -9.93 -0.95
C LYS A 155 -17.70 -9.39 -1.92
N TRP A 156 -16.48 -9.14 -1.44
CA TRP A 156 -15.52 -8.29 -2.14
C TRP A 156 -14.18 -8.97 -2.39
N CYS A 157 -13.86 -10.14 -1.83
CA CYS A 157 -12.56 -10.78 -2.07
C CYS A 157 -12.67 -11.99 -3.00
N TYR A 158 -11.74 -12.12 -3.94
CA TYR A 158 -11.56 -13.27 -4.81
C TYR A 158 -10.23 -13.96 -4.51
N GLY A 159 -10.24 -15.28 -4.35
CA GLY A 159 -9.02 -16.07 -4.08
C GLY A 159 -8.83 -16.49 -2.61
N PHE A 160 -9.77 -16.15 -1.72
CA PHE A 160 -9.62 -16.39 -0.28
C PHE A 160 -9.41 -17.87 0.09
N ASP A 161 -10.08 -18.82 -0.57
CA ASP A 161 -9.88 -20.25 -0.29
C ASP A 161 -8.47 -20.74 -0.68
N GLN A 162 -7.94 -20.21 -1.79
CA GLN A 162 -6.57 -20.44 -2.23
C GLN A 162 -5.58 -19.81 -1.25
N LEU A 163 -5.84 -18.57 -0.82
CA LEU A 163 -5.05 -17.87 0.19
C LEU A 163 -4.98 -18.68 1.49
N LYS A 164 -6.13 -19.12 2.02
CA LYS A 164 -6.21 -19.99 3.21
C LYS A 164 -5.30 -21.20 3.06
N THR A 165 -5.36 -21.88 1.92
CA THR A 165 -4.52 -23.05 1.66
C THR A 165 -3.04 -22.71 1.60
N TRP A 166 -2.70 -21.59 0.98
CA TRP A 166 -1.32 -21.16 0.77
C TRP A 166 -0.63 -20.73 2.07
N VAL A 167 -1.35 -20.01 2.95
CA VAL A 167 -0.77 -19.50 4.20
C VAL A 167 -0.64 -20.55 5.30
N LYS A 168 -1.25 -21.75 5.19
CA LYS A 168 -1.16 -22.83 6.20
C LYS A 168 0.26 -23.15 6.66
N ASN A 169 1.24 -22.97 5.79
CA ASN A 169 2.64 -23.28 6.09
C ASN A 169 3.39 -22.14 6.80
N TYR A 170 2.75 -20.98 7.03
CA TYR A 170 3.31 -19.80 7.69
C TYR A 170 2.83 -19.71 9.14
N THR A 171 3.00 -20.80 9.90
CA THR A 171 2.70 -20.82 11.33
C THR A 171 3.53 -19.78 12.09
N ILE A 172 3.02 -19.34 13.24
CA ILE A 172 3.70 -18.34 14.08
C ILE A 172 5.12 -18.76 14.45
N ASP A 173 5.36 -20.04 14.75
CA ASP A 173 6.70 -20.54 15.11
C ASP A 173 7.68 -20.44 13.95
N ARG A 174 7.26 -20.86 12.74
CA ARG A 174 8.07 -20.76 11.53
C ARG A 174 8.38 -19.30 11.20
N VAL A 175 7.38 -18.42 11.30
CA VAL A 175 7.54 -17.00 10.97
C VAL A 175 8.42 -16.32 12.00
N ALA A 176 8.30 -16.68 13.29
CA ALA A 176 9.19 -16.21 14.34
C ALA A 176 10.65 -16.57 14.08
N GLU A 177 10.92 -17.80 13.61
CA GLU A 177 12.27 -18.23 13.21
C GLU A 177 12.82 -17.39 12.03
N ILE A 178 12.03 -17.24 10.97
CA ILE A 178 12.43 -16.50 9.77
C ILE A 178 12.71 -15.03 10.11
N THR A 179 11.77 -14.39 10.80
CA THR A 179 11.77 -12.94 11.05
C THR A 179 12.61 -12.54 12.27
N ARG A 180 12.93 -13.51 13.14
CA ARG A 180 13.53 -13.32 14.47
C ARG A 180 12.68 -12.49 15.44
N ILE A 181 11.39 -12.39 15.17
CA ILE A 181 10.44 -11.73 16.05
C ILE A 181 9.82 -12.79 16.97
N PRO A 182 9.71 -12.55 18.29
CA PRO A 182 8.99 -13.46 19.18
C PRO A 182 7.54 -13.68 18.72
N GLY A 183 7.11 -14.93 18.61
CA GLY A 183 5.77 -15.30 18.17
C GLY A 183 4.62 -14.54 18.87
N PRO A 184 4.65 -14.33 20.20
CA PRO A 184 3.61 -13.54 20.88
C PRO A 184 3.45 -12.11 20.35
N LYS A 185 4.53 -11.46 19.89
CA LYS A 185 4.44 -10.13 19.29
C LYS A 185 3.79 -10.17 17.91
N ILE A 186 4.04 -11.24 17.13
CA ILE A 186 3.43 -11.42 15.81
C ILE A 186 1.92 -11.61 15.97
N ARG A 187 1.49 -12.48 16.88
CA ARG A 187 0.06 -12.70 17.22
C ARG A 187 -0.60 -11.39 17.65
N GLN A 188 0.01 -10.68 18.60
CA GLN A 188 -0.52 -9.41 19.09
C GLN A 188 -0.66 -8.35 17.97
N ALA A 189 0.30 -8.28 17.04
CA ALA A 189 0.21 -7.38 15.90
C ALA A 189 -0.95 -7.72 14.96
N ALA A 190 -1.09 -9.02 14.65
CA ALA A 190 -2.16 -9.55 13.81
C ALA A 190 -3.54 -9.30 14.43
N GLU A 191 -3.71 -9.63 15.71
CA GLU A 191 -4.93 -9.42 16.49
C GLU A 191 -5.29 -7.93 16.57
N TRP A 192 -4.33 -7.07 16.93
CA TRP A 192 -4.59 -5.63 17.04
C TRP A 192 -5.00 -5.04 15.70
N TYR A 193 -4.32 -5.38 14.61
CA TYR A 193 -4.67 -4.84 13.29
C TYR A 193 -6.03 -5.34 12.79
N ALA A 194 -6.38 -6.59 13.09
CA ALA A 194 -7.66 -7.18 12.68
C ALA A 194 -8.85 -6.66 13.51
N THR A 195 -8.67 -6.46 14.83
CA THR A 195 -9.78 -6.21 15.76
C THR A 195 -9.93 -4.74 16.16
N LEU A 196 -8.86 -3.95 16.17
CA LEU A 196 -8.92 -2.53 16.54
C LEU A 196 -9.28 -1.68 15.30
N LYS A 197 -10.58 -1.66 14.96
CA LYS A 197 -11.10 -1.01 13.75
C LYS A 197 -11.65 0.41 14.02
N PRO A 198 -11.54 1.34 13.05
CA PRO A 198 -10.84 1.20 11.78
C PRO A 198 -9.33 1.23 11.94
N GLY A 199 -8.64 0.35 11.22
CA GLY A 199 -7.20 0.27 11.12
C GLY A 199 -6.71 0.90 9.81
N VAL A 200 -5.56 1.55 9.86
CA VAL A 200 -4.90 2.13 8.68
C VAL A 200 -3.49 1.57 8.59
N THR A 201 -2.98 1.32 7.38
CA THR A 201 -1.60 0.88 7.22
C THR A 201 -0.81 1.75 6.27
N ASN A 202 0.37 2.17 6.72
CA ASN A 202 1.30 2.92 5.90
C ASN A 202 2.62 2.18 5.84
N HIS A 203 3.08 1.90 4.62
CA HIS A 203 4.42 1.46 4.38
C HIS A 203 5.28 2.55 3.72
N GLY A 204 6.58 2.32 3.78
CA GLY A 204 7.57 3.16 3.09
C GLY A 204 8.62 2.33 2.38
N MET A 205 9.76 2.96 2.10
CA MET A 205 10.82 2.38 1.27
C MET A 205 11.48 1.16 1.90
N GLY A 206 11.38 0.98 3.22
CA GLY A 206 11.86 -0.24 3.88
C GLY A 206 11.12 -1.51 3.43
N LEU A 207 9.88 -1.37 2.95
CA LEU A 207 9.11 -2.47 2.33
C LEU A 207 9.30 -2.50 0.80
N GLU A 208 9.30 -1.34 0.14
CA GLU A 208 9.32 -1.26 -1.33
C GLU A 208 10.71 -1.49 -1.96
N HIS A 209 11.80 -1.22 -1.24
CA HIS A 209 13.18 -1.37 -1.75
C HIS A 209 13.80 -2.72 -1.41
N GLN A 210 12.96 -3.76 -1.30
CA GLN A 210 13.39 -5.13 -1.08
C GLN A 210 13.29 -5.95 -2.37
N ALA A 211 14.11 -7.01 -2.48
CA ALA A 211 14.11 -7.89 -3.64
C ALA A 211 12.76 -8.61 -3.88
N ASN A 212 11.98 -8.81 -2.82
CA ASN A 212 10.65 -9.43 -2.82
C ASN A 212 9.52 -8.40 -2.56
N SER A 213 9.74 -7.13 -2.92
CA SER A 213 8.82 -6.03 -2.60
C SER A 213 7.40 -6.26 -3.13
N ILE A 214 7.25 -6.80 -4.35
CA ILE A 214 5.95 -7.09 -4.94
C ILE A 214 5.16 -8.08 -4.07
N GLN A 215 5.78 -9.17 -3.64
CA GLN A 215 5.12 -10.15 -2.78
C GLN A 215 4.84 -9.58 -1.38
N ALA A 216 5.75 -8.78 -0.83
CA ALA A 216 5.57 -8.16 0.48
C ALA A 216 4.44 -7.12 0.48
N VAL A 217 4.36 -6.26 -0.54
CA VAL A 217 3.28 -5.28 -0.72
C VAL A 217 1.95 -5.99 -1.02
N HIS A 218 1.98 -7.10 -1.77
CA HIS A 218 0.79 -7.92 -1.99
C HIS A 218 0.22 -8.45 -0.66
N ALA A 219 1.04 -9.13 0.15
CA ALA A 219 0.61 -9.65 1.44
C ALA A 219 0.19 -8.52 2.41
N HIS A 220 0.87 -7.37 2.36
CA HIS A 220 0.48 -6.18 3.11
C HIS A 220 -0.92 -5.68 2.75
N TYR A 221 -1.28 -5.66 1.47
CA TYR A 221 -2.61 -5.27 1.03
C TYR A 221 -3.69 -6.31 1.32
N ILE A 222 -3.35 -7.60 1.26
CA ILE A 222 -4.23 -8.67 1.70
C ILE A 222 -4.63 -8.46 3.17
N LEU A 223 -3.70 -8.07 4.05
CA LEU A 223 -4.02 -7.76 5.45
C LEU A 223 -5.11 -6.69 5.56
N SER A 224 -4.97 -5.56 4.86
CA SER A 224 -5.98 -4.49 4.89
C SER A 224 -7.34 -4.95 4.34
N ALA A 225 -7.32 -5.75 3.27
CA ALA A 225 -8.51 -6.28 2.64
C ALA A 225 -9.26 -7.27 3.54
N ILE A 226 -8.60 -8.36 3.97
CA ILE A 226 -9.27 -9.41 4.75
C ILE A 226 -9.73 -8.91 6.12
N THR A 227 -9.11 -7.86 6.67
CA THR A 227 -9.54 -7.24 7.93
C THR A 227 -10.63 -6.19 7.75
N GLY A 228 -11.10 -5.94 6.53
CA GLY A 228 -12.14 -4.95 6.23
C GLY A 228 -11.72 -3.50 6.50
N ASN A 229 -10.41 -3.23 6.57
CA ASN A 229 -9.85 -1.89 6.80
C ASN A 229 -9.73 -1.06 5.51
N THR A 230 -10.04 -1.67 4.37
CA THR A 230 -10.09 -1.01 3.06
C THR A 230 -11.43 -0.30 2.82
N ASP A 231 -11.36 0.90 2.26
CA ASP A 231 -12.45 1.78 1.83
C ASP A 231 -13.45 2.13 2.93
N ILE A 232 -12.94 2.40 4.13
CA ILE A 232 -13.75 2.87 5.27
C ILE A 232 -13.19 4.16 5.85
N PRO A 233 -14.02 5.04 6.44
CA PRO A 233 -13.54 6.22 7.14
C PRO A 233 -12.55 5.85 8.25
N GLY A 234 -11.36 6.44 8.24
CA GLY A 234 -10.32 6.17 9.24
C GLY A 234 -9.46 4.93 8.95
N GLY A 235 -9.72 4.23 7.85
CA GLY A 235 -8.86 3.17 7.31
C GLY A 235 -8.14 3.59 6.03
N ASP A 236 -7.80 2.61 5.21
CA ASP A 236 -7.19 2.84 3.91
C ASP A 236 -8.28 3.17 2.89
N ILE A 237 -8.15 4.25 2.11
CA ILE A 237 -9.22 4.71 1.20
C ILE A 237 -8.78 4.70 -0.26
N PHE A 238 -9.76 4.69 -1.17
CA PHE A 238 -9.50 5.03 -2.57
C PHE A 238 -9.57 6.55 -2.75
N PRO A 239 -8.46 7.23 -3.09
CA PRO A 239 -8.51 8.64 -3.40
C PRO A 239 -9.32 8.83 -4.68
N SER A 240 -10.47 9.48 -4.55
CA SER A 240 -11.27 9.89 -5.70
C SER A 240 -10.55 11.05 -6.43
N PRO A 241 -10.62 11.11 -7.78
CA PRO A 241 -10.20 12.32 -8.47
C PRO A 241 -10.98 13.51 -7.94
N HIS A 242 -10.31 14.66 -7.78
CA HIS A 242 -10.97 15.88 -7.35
C HIS A 242 -12.20 16.13 -8.25
N PRO A 243 -13.37 16.53 -7.71
CA PRO A 243 -14.61 16.65 -8.51
C PRO A 243 -14.48 17.57 -9.73
N LEU A 244 -13.53 18.51 -9.69
CA LEU A 244 -13.21 19.46 -10.77
C LEU A 244 -12.12 18.97 -11.75
N LEU A 245 -11.45 17.85 -11.47
CA LEU A 245 -10.40 17.29 -12.32
C LEU A 245 -10.98 16.17 -13.19
N ILE A 246 -11.34 16.50 -14.43
CA ILE A 246 -11.73 15.51 -15.45
C ILE A 246 -10.46 14.86 -15.98
N HIS A 247 -10.20 13.61 -15.60
CA HIS A 247 -9.09 12.86 -16.16
C HIS A 247 -9.38 12.55 -17.64
N GLY A 248 -8.47 12.94 -18.55
CA GLY A 248 -8.65 12.77 -20.00
C GLY A 248 -8.75 11.32 -20.48
N ARG A 249 -8.42 10.35 -19.63
CA ARG A 249 -8.84 8.96 -19.80
C ARG A 249 -10.26 8.81 -19.25
N LYS A 250 -11.27 8.94 -20.11
CA LYS A 250 -12.55 8.24 -19.87
C LYS A 250 -12.22 6.74 -19.87
N SER A 251 -11.87 6.18 -18.72
CA SER A 251 -11.85 4.72 -18.62
C SER A 251 -13.28 4.24 -18.83
N ARG A 252 -13.45 3.10 -19.51
CA ARG A 252 -14.77 2.45 -19.64
C ARG A 252 -15.43 2.16 -18.28
N LEU A 253 -14.64 2.15 -17.20
CA LEU A 253 -15.12 2.04 -15.83
C LEU A 253 -15.85 3.32 -15.36
N MET A 254 -15.51 4.49 -15.91
CA MET A 254 -16.15 5.77 -15.54
C MET A 254 -17.52 5.97 -16.20
N THR A 255 -17.82 5.29 -17.31
CA THR A 255 -19.11 5.41 -18.01
C THR A 255 -20.31 4.81 -17.25
N GLY A 256 -20.06 4.07 -16.15
CA GLY A 256 -21.09 3.62 -15.21
C GLY A 256 -21.04 4.30 -13.84
N PHE A 257 -20.18 5.30 -13.67
CA PHE A 257 -19.94 5.95 -12.37
C PHE A 257 -21.11 6.86 -11.98
N GLN A 258 -22.01 6.35 -11.14
CA GLN A 258 -23.02 7.14 -10.43
C GLN A 258 -22.57 7.25 -8.96
N PRO A 259 -21.86 8.33 -8.57
CA PRO A 259 -21.30 8.45 -7.22
C PRO A 259 -22.36 8.37 -6.10
N ASN A 260 -23.63 8.62 -6.44
CA ASN A 260 -24.76 8.57 -5.51
C ASN A 260 -25.42 7.18 -5.39
N LYS A 261 -24.91 6.15 -6.09
CA LYS A 261 -25.48 4.79 -6.09
C LYS A 261 -24.52 3.70 -5.62
N LEU A 262 -23.33 4.08 -5.16
CA LEU A 262 -22.33 3.14 -4.66
C LEU A 262 -22.35 3.18 -3.13
N GLU A 263 -22.64 2.04 -2.47
CA GLU A 263 -22.39 1.87 -1.03
C GLU A 263 -20.88 1.89 -0.71
N LYS A 264 -20.02 1.62 -1.71
CA LYS A 264 -18.56 1.81 -1.69
C LYS A 264 -18.00 2.30 -3.03
N PRO A 265 -17.22 3.39 -3.07
CA PRO A 265 -16.64 3.90 -4.30
C PRO A 265 -15.35 3.13 -4.63
N TRP A 266 -15.37 2.35 -5.71
CA TRP A 266 -14.22 1.66 -6.35
C TRP A 266 -13.81 0.28 -5.80
N GLY A 267 -13.37 -0.62 -6.70
CA GLY A 267 -12.76 -1.92 -6.36
C GLY A 267 -13.73 -3.03 -5.97
N SER A 268 -14.78 -3.29 -6.77
CA SER A 268 -15.82 -4.29 -6.42
C SER A 268 -15.33 -5.75 -6.31
N ILE A 269 -14.09 -6.04 -6.68
CA ILE A 269 -13.44 -7.31 -6.36
C ILE A 269 -11.98 -6.99 -6.01
N VAL A 270 -11.55 -7.45 -4.84
CA VAL A 270 -10.17 -7.44 -4.35
C VAL A 270 -9.58 -8.83 -4.57
N PHE A 271 -8.49 -8.92 -5.31
CA PHE A 271 -7.76 -10.17 -5.45
C PHE A 271 -6.91 -10.40 -4.19
N VAL A 272 -7.10 -11.55 -3.53
CA VAL A 272 -6.41 -11.93 -2.31
C VAL A 272 -5.80 -13.33 -2.43
#